data_AF-A0A699HBB8-F1
#
_entry.id   AF-A0A699HBB8-F1
#
_cell.length_a   1.000
_cell.length_b   1.000
_cell.length_c   1.000
_cell.angle_alpha   90.00
_cell.angle_beta   90.00
_cell.angle_gamma   90.00
#
_symmetry.space_group_name_H-M   'P 1'
#
loop_
_entity.id
_entity.type
_entity.pdbx_description
1 polymer ?
#
loop_
_entity_poly.entity_id
_entity_poly.type
_entity_poly.pdbx_seq_one_letter_code
_entity_poly.pdbx_strand_id
1 'polypeptide(L)'
;MIDSQIDDMIKEKLALIQQIDSLKQNISNQIKEKESLLQTFTVFKNESIEKASKYMDKEIDLEKKIKELDNIVYKVGQYAQTVHMLIKPQVLYDDTHKQALGYQNPFYLKKSQQIKPTLYDGSVISSQHVASPVINDEETLILEEVSRSKMIAKQNDPMSKEKKVNTTPINYVELNRLSKDFG
;
A
#
# COMPACT_ATOMS: atom_id res chain seq x y z
N MET A 1 -51.92 -45.25 65.20
CA MET A 1 -50.51 -44.82 65.00
C MET A 1 -49.96 -45.35 63.68
N ILE A 2 -50.18 -46.62 63.34
CA ILE A 2 -49.70 -47.25 62.09
C ILE A 2 -50.35 -46.63 60.82
N ASP A 3 -51.66 -46.35 60.84
CA ASP A 3 -52.36 -45.80 59.65
C ASP A 3 -51.86 -44.40 59.23
N SER A 4 -51.52 -43.53 60.21
CA SER A 4 -50.98 -42.20 59.94
C SER A 4 -49.58 -42.24 59.29
N GLN A 5 -48.77 -43.25 59.63
CA GLN A 5 -47.44 -43.44 59.06
C GLN A 5 -47.50 -43.89 57.59
N ILE A 6 -48.53 -44.67 57.25
CA ILE A 6 -48.75 -45.14 55.88
C ILE A 6 -49.19 -43.98 54.98
N ASP A 7 -50.09 -43.11 55.46
CA ASP A 7 -50.56 -41.93 54.70
C ASP A 7 -49.43 -40.93 54.40
N ASP A 8 -48.54 -40.68 55.35
CA ASP A 8 -47.38 -39.79 55.14
C ASP A 8 -46.39 -40.40 54.13
N MET A 9 -46.15 -41.72 54.18
CA MET A 9 -45.32 -42.43 53.20
C MET A 9 -45.93 -42.40 51.78
N ILE A 10 -47.27 -42.48 51.67
CA ILE A 10 -47.97 -42.35 50.39
C ILE A 10 -47.81 -40.93 49.82
N LYS A 11 -47.95 -39.89 50.64
CA LYS A 11 -47.74 -38.50 50.21
C LYS A 11 -46.32 -38.25 49.73
N GLU A 12 -45.31 -38.76 50.44
CA GLU A 12 -43.91 -38.65 50.05
C GLU A 12 -43.66 -39.35 48.71
N LYS A 13 -44.21 -40.56 48.52
CA LYS A 13 -44.10 -41.30 47.26
C LYS A 13 -44.76 -40.54 46.09
N LEU A 14 -45.91 -39.91 46.31
CA LEU A 14 -46.57 -39.08 45.29
C LEU A 14 -45.74 -37.86 44.91
N ALA A 15 -45.13 -37.18 45.90
CA ALA A 15 -44.24 -36.05 45.65
C ALA A 15 -43.01 -36.47 44.84
N LEU A 16 -42.43 -37.64 45.12
CA LEU A 16 -41.32 -38.21 44.34
C LEU A 16 -41.72 -38.51 42.89
N ILE A 17 -42.93 -39.06 42.66
CA ILE A 17 -43.44 -39.33 41.30
C ILE A 17 -43.56 -38.03 40.49
N GLN A 18 -44.11 -36.97 41.09
CA GLN A 18 -44.22 -35.66 40.44
C GLN A 18 -42.84 -35.08 40.08
N GLN A 19 -41.85 -35.23 40.96
CA GLN A 19 -40.47 -34.81 40.69
C GLN A 19 -39.86 -35.59 39.52
N ILE A 20 -40.08 -36.91 39.46
CA ILE A 20 -39.62 -37.76 38.35
C ILE A 20 -40.24 -37.30 37.02
N ASP A 21 -41.55 -37.00 37.01
CA ASP A 21 -42.22 -36.54 35.80
C ASP A 21 -41.68 -35.18 35.33
N SER A 22 -41.43 -34.24 36.25
CA SER A 22 -40.81 -32.95 35.94
C SER A 22 -39.39 -33.12 35.37
N LEU A 23 -38.58 -33.99 35.98
CA LEU A 23 -37.23 -34.31 35.48
C LEU A 23 -37.27 -34.93 34.08
N LYS A 24 -38.22 -35.83 33.83
CA LYS A 24 -38.40 -36.47 32.52
C LYS A 24 -38.74 -35.45 31.43
N GLN A 25 -39.61 -34.49 31.73
CA GLN A 25 -39.93 -33.40 30.80
C GLN A 25 -38.72 -32.49 30.54
N ASN A 26 -37.95 -32.15 31.58
CA ASN A 26 -36.74 -31.35 31.44
C ASN A 26 -35.70 -32.07 30.56
N ILE A 27 -35.46 -33.36 30.79
CA ILE A 27 -34.56 -34.18 29.95
C ILE A 27 -35.06 -34.20 28.50
N SER A 28 -36.36 -34.38 28.27
CA SER A 28 -36.92 -34.37 26.92
C SER A 28 -36.69 -33.04 26.20
N ASN A 29 -36.87 -31.91 26.90
CA ASN A 29 -36.61 -30.58 26.34
C ASN A 29 -35.12 -30.38 26.02
N GLN A 30 -34.22 -30.77 26.94
CA GLN A 30 -32.77 -30.69 26.71
C GLN A 30 -32.31 -31.53 25.51
N ILE A 31 -32.92 -32.70 25.28
CA ILE A 31 -32.62 -33.53 24.10
C ILE A 31 -32.99 -32.78 22.82
N LYS A 32 -34.21 -32.21 22.75
CA LYS A 32 -34.67 -31.44 21.58
C LYS A 32 -33.80 -30.21 21.31
N GLU A 33 -33.41 -29.49 22.37
CA GLU A 33 -32.49 -28.35 22.25
C GLU A 33 -31.13 -28.79 21.69
N LYS A 34 -30.55 -29.86 22.23
CA LYS A 34 -29.28 -30.40 21.72
C LYS A 34 -29.37 -30.85 20.26
N GLU A 35 -30.47 -31.47 19.85
CA GLU A 35 -30.70 -31.84 18.45
C GLU A 35 -30.75 -30.60 17.54
N SER A 36 -31.47 -29.56 17.95
CA SER A 36 -31.53 -28.30 17.18
C SER A 36 -30.17 -27.60 17.07
N LEU A 37 -29.38 -27.60 18.15
CA LEU A 37 -28.02 -27.06 18.15
C LEU A 37 -27.11 -27.86 17.21
N LEU A 38 -27.23 -29.19 17.19
CA LEU A 38 -26.45 -30.04 16.30
C LEU A 38 -26.78 -29.76 14.83
N GLN A 39 -28.06 -29.57 14.49
CA GLN A 39 -28.47 -29.17 13.14
C GLN A 39 -27.93 -27.78 12.76
N THR A 40 -27.95 -26.83 13.69
CA THR A 40 -27.44 -25.47 13.42
C THR A 40 -25.91 -25.50 13.22
N PHE A 41 -25.21 -26.32 13.99
CA PHE A 41 -23.76 -26.53 13.85
C PHE A 41 -23.39 -27.16 12.50
N THR A 42 -24.16 -28.12 11.99
CA THR A 42 -23.87 -28.72 10.68
C THR A 42 -24.10 -27.73 9.54
N VAL A 43 -25.16 -26.93 9.59
CA VAL A 43 -25.40 -25.84 8.62
C VAL A 43 -24.25 -24.84 8.64
N PHE A 44 -23.88 -24.34 9.81
CA PHE A 44 -22.77 -23.40 9.96
C PHE A 44 -21.45 -23.95 9.43
N LYS A 45 -21.16 -25.23 9.70
CA LYS A 45 -19.97 -25.90 9.18
C LYS A 45 -19.95 -25.93 7.66
N ASN A 46 -21.07 -26.24 7.03
CA ASN A 46 -21.18 -26.30 5.57
C ASN A 46 -21.03 -24.90 4.95
N GLU A 47 -21.69 -23.88 5.50
CA GLU A 47 -21.54 -22.48 5.05
C GLU A 47 -20.08 -22.00 5.16
N SER A 48 -19.38 -22.38 6.23
CA SER A 48 -17.96 -22.05 6.39
C SER A 48 -17.09 -22.71 5.31
N ILE A 49 -17.38 -23.96 4.94
CA ILE A 49 -16.64 -24.69 3.90
C ILE A 49 -16.89 -24.06 2.52
N GLU A 50 -18.15 -23.76 2.20
CA GLU A 50 -18.52 -23.12 0.93
C GLU A 50 -17.85 -21.76 0.78
N LYS A 51 -17.87 -20.95 1.84
CA LYS A 51 -17.24 -19.64 1.86
C LYS A 51 -15.73 -19.74 1.66
N ALA A 52 -15.08 -20.73 2.28
CA ALA A 52 -13.66 -21.00 2.06
C ALA A 52 -13.36 -21.39 0.61
N SER A 53 -14.17 -22.28 0.01
CA SER A 53 -14.02 -22.67 -1.41
C SER A 53 -14.09 -21.46 -2.34
N LYS A 54 -15.05 -20.56 -2.14
CA LYS A 54 -15.21 -19.34 -2.94
C LYS A 54 -14.00 -18.41 -2.84
N TYR A 55 -13.36 -18.32 -1.67
CA TYR A 55 -12.14 -17.55 -1.51
C TYR A 55 -10.96 -18.19 -2.24
N MET A 56 -10.84 -19.53 -2.20
CA MET A 56 -9.81 -20.26 -2.95
C MET A 56 -9.94 -20.06 -4.45
N ASP A 57 -11.16 -20.15 -5.01
CA ASP A 57 -11.39 -19.91 -6.44
C ASP A 57 -10.96 -18.49 -6.87
N LYS A 58 -11.23 -17.50 -6.02
CA LYS A 58 -10.82 -16.11 -6.26
C LYS A 58 -9.30 -15.94 -6.19
N GLU A 59 -8.64 -16.62 -5.27
CA GLU A 59 -7.18 -16.59 -5.15
C GLU A 59 -6.51 -17.20 -6.39
N ILE A 60 -7.03 -18.31 -6.90
CA ILE A 60 -6.56 -18.95 -8.15
C ILE A 60 -6.71 -18.00 -9.36
N ASP A 61 -7.85 -17.31 -9.49
CA ASP A 61 -8.07 -16.33 -10.56
C ASP A 61 -7.08 -15.15 -10.47
N LEU A 62 -6.81 -14.65 -9.26
CA LEU A 62 -5.83 -13.59 -9.03
C LEU A 62 -4.41 -14.04 -9.37
N GLU A 63 -4.01 -15.26 -8.98
CA GLU A 63 -2.69 -15.79 -9.30
C GLU A 63 -2.48 -15.90 -10.83
N LYS A 64 -3.52 -16.32 -11.56
CA LYS A 64 -3.48 -16.36 -13.02
C LYS A 64 -3.28 -14.97 -13.63
N LYS A 65 -3.98 -13.95 -13.12
CA LYS A 65 -3.84 -12.54 -13.56
C LYS A 65 -2.46 -11.97 -13.25
N ILE A 66 -1.87 -12.29 -12.10
CA ILE A 66 -0.50 -11.87 -11.74
C ILE A 66 0.50 -12.45 -12.74
N LYS A 67 0.40 -13.74 -13.08
CA LYS A 67 1.27 -14.37 -14.08
C LYS A 67 1.16 -13.71 -15.47
N GLU A 68 -0.05 -13.32 -15.86
CA GLU A 68 -0.26 -12.57 -17.11
C GLU A 68 0.38 -11.18 -17.07
N LEU A 69 0.24 -10.47 -15.93
CA LEU A 69 0.86 -9.16 -15.72
C LEU A 69 2.38 -9.23 -15.75
N ASP A 70 2.99 -10.24 -15.11
CA ASP A 70 4.44 -10.45 -15.14
C ASP A 70 4.97 -10.60 -16.57
N ASN A 71 4.25 -11.34 -17.42
CA ASN A 71 4.59 -11.48 -18.83
C ASN A 71 4.47 -10.15 -19.60
N ILE A 72 3.47 -9.32 -19.29
CA ILE A 72 3.34 -7.98 -19.90
C ILE A 72 4.50 -7.09 -19.46
N VAL A 73 4.78 -7.02 -18.16
CA VAL A 73 5.89 -6.22 -17.61
C VAL A 73 7.22 -6.65 -18.21
N TYR A 74 7.46 -7.96 -18.32
CA TYR A 74 8.65 -8.49 -18.98
C TYR A 74 8.77 -8.02 -20.43
N LYS A 75 7.70 -8.11 -21.23
CA LYS A 75 7.70 -7.66 -22.63
C LYS A 75 7.90 -6.15 -22.76
N VAL A 76 7.28 -5.35 -21.89
CA VAL A 76 7.45 -3.89 -21.86
C VAL A 76 8.89 -3.52 -21.52
N GLY A 77 9.51 -4.20 -20.56
CA GLY A 77 10.91 -4.02 -20.21
C GLY A 77 11.85 -4.27 -21.41
N GLN A 78 11.66 -5.39 -22.11
CA GLN A 78 12.43 -5.71 -23.32
C GLN A 78 12.23 -4.68 -24.44
N TYR A 79 10.99 -4.21 -24.65
CA TYR A 79 10.70 -3.17 -25.63
C TYR A 79 11.39 -1.86 -25.27
N ALA A 80 11.32 -1.42 -24.01
CA ALA A 80 11.97 -0.20 -23.54
C ALA A 80 13.50 -0.26 -23.72
N GLN A 81 14.13 -1.41 -23.41
CA GLN A 81 15.54 -1.63 -23.66
C GLN A 81 15.89 -1.57 -25.15
N THR A 82 15.09 -2.21 -26.00
CA THR A 82 15.28 -2.21 -27.46
C THR A 82 15.14 -0.81 -28.04
N VAL A 83 14.13 -0.05 -27.61
CA VAL A 83 13.94 1.34 -27.99
C VAL A 83 15.14 2.20 -27.57
N HIS A 84 15.68 1.99 -26.37
CA HIS A 84 16.88 2.70 -25.92
C HIS A 84 18.12 2.38 -26.77
N MET A 85 18.26 1.13 -27.24
CA MET A 85 19.35 0.75 -28.16
C MET A 85 19.16 1.30 -29.58
N LEU A 86 17.93 1.35 -30.09
CA LEU A 86 17.62 1.79 -31.46
C LEU A 86 17.57 3.31 -31.60
N ILE A 87 17.17 4.03 -30.56
CA ILE A 87 17.29 5.48 -30.51
C ILE A 87 18.77 5.79 -30.43
N LYS A 88 19.37 6.18 -31.56
CA LYS A 88 20.71 6.75 -31.56
C LYS A 88 20.72 7.89 -30.55
N PRO A 89 21.68 7.93 -29.60
CA PRO A 89 21.87 9.11 -28.79
C PRO A 89 22.16 10.25 -29.78
N GLN A 90 21.23 11.18 -29.94
CA GLN A 90 21.57 12.48 -30.49
C GLN A 90 22.46 13.10 -29.43
N VAL A 91 23.77 12.96 -29.63
CA VAL A 91 24.76 13.67 -28.84
C VAL A 91 24.50 15.14 -29.16
N LEU A 92 23.81 15.83 -28.26
CA LEU A 92 23.80 17.28 -28.27
C LEU A 92 25.24 17.67 -27.95
N TYR A 93 26.03 17.82 -29.01
CA TYR A 93 27.43 18.21 -28.92
C TYR A 93 27.43 19.72 -28.76
N ASP A 94 27.92 20.21 -27.63
CA ASP A 94 28.20 21.63 -27.49
C ASP A 94 29.51 21.92 -28.22
N ASP A 95 29.43 22.60 -29.37
CA ASP A 95 30.61 23.01 -30.15
C ASP A 95 31.52 23.98 -29.38
N THR A 96 30.98 24.68 -28.38
CA THR A 96 31.70 25.68 -27.57
C THR A 96 32.56 25.03 -26.49
N HIS A 97 32.04 23.98 -25.84
CA HIS A 97 32.71 23.31 -24.71
C HIS A 97 33.20 21.89 -25.03
N LYS A 98 32.95 21.39 -26.25
CA LYS A 98 33.32 20.02 -26.71
C LYS A 98 32.89 18.92 -25.72
N GLN A 99 31.73 19.09 -25.10
CA GLN A 99 31.22 18.17 -24.09
C GLN A 99 29.88 17.59 -24.53
N ALA A 100 29.72 16.27 -24.37
CA ALA A 100 28.46 15.60 -24.66
C ALA A 100 27.43 15.98 -23.59
N LEU A 101 26.41 16.76 -23.95
CA LEU A 101 25.34 17.16 -23.05
C LEU A 101 24.31 16.03 -22.87
N GLY A 102 24.76 14.90 -22.31
CA GLY A 102 23.91 13.83 -21.77
C GLY A 102 22.93 13.16 -22.75
N TYR A 103 22.20 12.17 -22.23
CA TYR A 103 21.13 11.51 -22.97
C TYR A 103 19.89 12.41 -22.99
N GLN A 104 19.37 12.68 -24.18
CA GLN A 104 18.08 13.33 -24.35
C GLN A 104 17.00 12.39 -23.80
N ASN A 105 16.53 12.61 -22.57
CA ASN A 105 15.30 11.98 -22.09
C ASN A 105 14.11 12.72 -22.73
N PRO A 106 13.52 12.20 -23.83
CA PRO A 106 12.69 13.03 -24.72
C PRO A 106 11.41 13.49 -24.04
N PHE A 107 10.93 12.71 -23.07
CA PHE A 107 9.69 13.02 -22.36
C PHE A 107 9.85 14.18 -21.38
N TYR A 108 10.85 14.11 -20.50
CA TYR A 108 11.07 15.13 -19.48
C TYR A 108 11.65 16.42 -20.09
N LEU A 109 12.46 16.30 -21.15
CA LEU A 109 13.00 17.46 -21.86
C LEU A 109 11.91 18.30 -22.52
N LYS A 110 10.90 17.67 -23.15
CA LYS A 110 9.78 18.43 -23.75
C LYS A 110 9.00 19.22 -22.71
N LYS A 111 8.78 18.64 -21.52
CA LYS A 111 8.07 19.31 -20.43
C LYS A 111 8.90 20.47 -19.85
N SER A 112 10.20 20.27 -19.66
CA SER A 112 11.09 21.33 -19.17
C SER A 112 11.26 22.47 -20.17
N GLN A 113 11.33 22.17 -21.48
CA GLN A 113 11.35 23.16 -22.55
C GLN A 113 10.07 24.00 -22.60
N GLN A 114 8.89 23.41 -22.37
CA GLN A 114 7.63 24.16 -22.29
C GLN A 114 7.58 25.10 -21.08
N ILE A 115 8.09 24.66 -19.92
CA ILE A 115 8.08 25.44 -18.69
C ILE A 115 9.10 26.58 -18.74
N LYS A 116 10.26 26.35 -19.35
CA LYS A 116 11.34 27.35 -19.42
C LYS A 116 12.13 27.25 -20.72
N PRO A 117 11.60 27.79 -21.83
CA PRO A 117 12.22 27.71 -23.14
C PRO A 117 13.64 28.30 -23.16
N THR A 118 13.86 29.38 -22.41
CA THR A 118 15.12 30.13 -22.34
C THR A 118 16.29 29.35 -21.75
N LEU A 119 16.05 28.29 -20.97
CA LEU A 119 17.12 27.43 -20.46
C LEU A 119 17.65 26.42 -21.48
N TYR A 120 16.91 26.20 -22.57
CA TYR A 120 17.20 25.18 -23.58
C TYR A 120 17.37 25.75 -24.99
N ASP A 121 17.18 27.06 -25.17
CA ASP A 121 17.47 27.76 -26.42
C ASP A 121 18.95 28.17 -26.45
N GLY A 122 19.75 27.41 -27.20
CA GLY A 122 21.19 27.66 -27.35
C GLY A 122 21.54 29.06 -27.88
N SER A 123 20.58 29.74 -28.50
CA SER A 123 20.71 31.10 -29.03
C SER A 123 20.68 32.18 -27.94
N VAL A 124 20.11 31.89 -26.77
CA VAL A 124 19.78 32.87 -25.70
C VAL A 124 20.73 32.75 -24.49
N ILE A 125 21.64 31.78 -24.50
CA ILE A 125 22.64 31.59 -23.43
C ILE A 125 23.63 32.77 -23.34
N SER A 126 23.70 33.61 -24.39
CA SER A 126 24.54 34.80 -24.41
C SER A 126 23.76 36.04 -23.91
N SER A 127 24.08 36.46 -22.67
CA SER A 127 24.20 37.86 -22.19
C SER A 127 23.30 38.38 -21.06
N GLN A 128 22.10 37.83 -20.81
CA GLN A 128 21.25 38.28 -19.67
C GLN A 128 20.55 37.11 -18.99
N HIS A 129 21.21 36.50 -18.00
CA HIS A 129 20.56 35.55 -17.11
C HIS A 129 19.62 36.30 -16.17
N VAL A 130 18.33 36.37 -16.52
CA VAL A 130 17.31 36.81 -15.56
C VAL A 130 17.24 35.76 -14.45
N ALA A 131 17.64 36.16 -13.23
CA ALA A 131 17.53 35.34 -12.05
C ALA A 131 16.08 34.91 -11.89
N SER A 132 15.79 33.64 -12.19
CA SER A 132 14.43 33.15 -12.11
C SER A 132 14.16 32.68 -10.68
N PRO A 133 13.14 33.24 -10.00
CA PRO A 133 12.75 32.76 -8.69
C PRO A 133 12.31 31.29 -8.76
N VAL A 134 12.66 30.50 -7.75
CA VAL A 134 12.09 29.16 -7.58
C VAL A 134 10.61 29.36 -7.24
N ILE A 135 9.73 28.82 -8.07
CA ILE A 135 8.28 28.90 -7.86
C ILE A 135 7.95 28.07 -6.63
N ASN A 136 7.54 28.74 -5.55
CA ASN A 136 7.06 28.10 -4.33
C ASN A 136 5.57 27.75 -4.49
N ASP A 137 5.25 26.81 -5.37
CA ASP A 137 3.93 26.19 -5.40
C ASP A 137 3.85 25.01 -4.41
N GLU A 138 2.63 24.54 -4.15
CA GLU A 138 2.37 23.48 -3.16
C GLU A 138 3.06 22.17 -3.54
N GLU A 139 3.13 21.83 -4.85
CA GLU A 139 3.85 20.66 -5.34
C GLU A 139 5.36 20.75 -5.07
N THR A 140 5.98 21.91 -5.28
CA THR A 140 7.41 22.13 -5.05
C THR A 140 7.75 22.04 -3.56
N LEU A 141 6.89 22.56 -2.69
CA LEU A 141 7.07 22.45 -1.23
C LEU A 141 6.98 21.00 -0.75
N ILE A 142 6.02 20.23 -1.25
CA ILE A 142 5.90 18.79 -0.93
C ILE A 142 7.13 18.03 -1.42
N LEU A 143 7.58 18.31 -2.65
CA LEU A 143 8.75 17.64 -3.21
C LEU A 143 10.04 17.97 -2.44
N GLU A 144 10.18 19.20 -1.95
CA GLU A 144 11.26 19.63 -1.07
C GLU A 144 11.26 18.83 0.24
N GLU A 145 10.11 18.74 0.92
CA GLU A 145 9.98 18.02 2.19
C GLU A 145 10.28 16.53 2.03
N VAL A 146 9.80 15.92 0.94
CA VAL A 146 10.10 14.53 0.58
C VAL A 146 11.60 14.34 0.34
N SER A 147 12.25 15.27 -0.37
CA SER A 147 13.69 15.23 -0.64
C SER A 147 14.51 15.33 0.65
N ARG A 148 14.18 16.30 1.52
CA ARG A 148 14.80 16.48 2.85
C ARG A 148 14.70 15.21 3.69
N SER A 149 13.51 14.61 3.74
CA SER A 149 13.27 13.36 4.48
C SER A 149 14.12 12.20 3.96
N LYS A 150 14.22 12.05 2.63
CA LYS A 150 15.07 11.03 2.00
C LYS A 150 16.56 11.27 2.27
N MET A 151 17.01 12.51 2.26
CA MET A 151 18.40 12.86 2.59
C MET A 151 18.75 12.48 4.03
N ILE A 152 17.89 12.85 4.99
CA ILE A 152 18.08 12.52 6.40
C ILE A 152 18.08 11.00 6.61
N ALA A 153 17.18 10.28 5.95
CA ALA A 153 17.15 8.82 6.00
C ALA A 153 18.46 8.19 5.48
N LYS A 154 18.99 8.70 4.36
CA LYS A 154 20.27 8.25 3.79
C LYS A 154 21.48 8.59 4.67
N GLN A 155 21.45 9.71 5.37
CA GLN A 155 22.50 10.07 6.33
C GLN A 155 22.46 9.17 7.58
N ASN A 156 21.26 8.67 7.92
CA ASN A 156 21.07 7.74 9.02
C ASN A 156 21.45 6.29 8.70
N ASP A 157 21.71 5.96 7.44
CA ASP A 157 22.20 4.65 6.99
C ASP A 157 23.55 4.33 7.65
N PRO A 158 23.74 3.12 8.25
CA PRO A 158 25.00 2.71 8.86
C PRO A 158 26.23 2.91 7.95
N MET A 159 26.10 2.68 6.64
CA MET A 159 27.21 2.85 5.70
C MET A 159 27.57 4.32 5.47
N SER A 160 26.59 5.23 5.53
CA SER A 160 26.79 6.68 5.42
C SER A 160 27.36 7.28 6.72
N LYS A 161 26.95 6.75 7.89
CA LYS A 161 27.49 7.14 9.20
C LYS A 161 28.97 6.80 9.34
N GLU A 162 29.37 5.62 8.88
CA GLU A 162 30.78 5.20 8.86
C GLU A 162 31.66 6.14 8.02
N LYS A 163 31.12 6.63 6.89
CA LYS A 163 31.78 7.58 5.99
C LYS A 163 31.69 9.05 6.42
N LYS A 164 31.06 9.37 7.55
CA LYS A 164 30.89 10.74 8.09
C LYS A 164 30.39 11.76 7.06
N VAL A 165 29.45 11.35 6.19
CA VAL A 165 28.88 12.26 5.19
C VAL A 165 27.90 13.20 5.89
N ASN A 166 28.27 14.47 6.04
CA ASN A 166 27.41 15.52 6.58
C ASN A 166 26.86 16.37 5.44
N THR A 167 25.63 16.11 5.04
CA THR A 167 24.92 16.89 4.02
C THR A 167 23.88 17.80 4.67
N THR A 168 24.05 19.11 4.55
CA THR A 168 23.04 20.09 4.95
C THR A 168 22.02 20.28 3.82
N PRO A 169 20.71 20.26 4.11
CA PRO A 169 19.70 20.61 3.12
C PRO A 169 19.89 22.04 2.59
N ILE A 170 19.63 22.23 1.30
CA ILE A 170 19.68 23.54 0.65
C ILE A 170 18.56 24.44 1.24
N ASN A 171 18.88 25.69 1.58
CA ASN A 171 17.91 26.67 2.07
C ASN A 171 17.34 27.49 0.91
N TYR A 172 16.22 27.02 0.35
CA TYR A 172 15.57 27.69 -0.78
C TYR A 172 15.01 29.06 -0.43
N VAL A 173 14.70 29.33 0.85
CA VAL A 173 14.24 30.66 1.30
C VAL A 173 15.37 31.69 1.17
N GLU A 174 16.60 31.33 1.53
CA GLU A 174 17.76 32.20 1.35
C GLU A 174 18.14 32.35 -0.12
N LEU A 175 18.13 31.27 -0.90
CA LEU A 175 18.37 31.34 -2.35
C LEU A 175 17.36 32.25 -3.07
N ASN A 176 16.08 32.18 -2.69
CA ASN A 176 15.04 33.04 -3.25
C ASN A 176 15.13 34.50 -2.77
N ARG A 177 15.81 34.77 -1.64
CA ARG A 177 16.14 36.15 -1.24
C ARG A 177 17.27 36.69 -2.11
N LEU A 178 18.33 35.91 -2.29
CA LEU A 178 19.46 36.27 -3.15
C LEU A 178 19.03 36.53 -4.60
N SER A 179 18.11 35.73 -5.14
CA SER A 179 17.62 35.94 -6.51
C SER A 179 16.90 37.27 -6.72
N LYS A 180 16.38 37.90 -5.66
CA LYS A 180 15.80 39.26 -5.73
C LYS A 180 16.87 40.35 -5.78
N ASP A 181 18.06 40.10 -5.24
CA ASP A 181 19.16 41.06 -5.21
C ASP A 181 19.93 41.11 -6.54
N PHE A 182 19.81 40.05 -7.37
CA PHE A 182 20.44 39.92 -8.68
C PHE A 182 19.45 39.99 -9.86
N GLY A 183 18.18 40.33 -9.58
CA GLY A 183 17.08 40.42 -10.56
C GLY A 183 16.85 41.81 -11.10
#